data_AF-C4KAH2-F1
#
_entry.id   AF-C4KAH2-F1
#
_cell.length_a   1.000
_cell.length_b   1.000
_cell.length_c   1.000
_cell.angle_alpha   90.00
_cell.angle_beta   90.00
_cell.angle_gamma   90.00
#
_symmetry.space_group_name_H-M   'P 1'
#
loop_
_entity.id
_entity.type
_entity.pdbx_description
1 polymer ?
#
loop_
_entity_poly.entity_id
_entity_poly.type
_entity_poly.pdbx_seq_one_letter_code
_entity_poly.pdbx_strand_id
1 'polypeptide(L)'
;MSKQQRAFVTAMLAEIPQPEQIAQQHTAAQQRQAVEKERRWRDRLTPLDDRLRKVLDDIPDSIKAEGIRLPPLVHQLIGRTRQHPSAGDVGKALRRLGWRRKRDWSNGDEGYPAVWYPPNNQA
;
A
#
# COMPACT_ATOMS: atom_id res chain seq x y z
N MET A 1 -39.21 6.85 43.59
CA MET A 1 -38.40 7.33 42.45
C MET A 1 -38.95 8.66 41.95
N SER A 2 -38.12 9.70 41.94
CA SER A 2 -38.48 11.04 41.45
C SER A 2 -38.70 11.04 39.92
N LYS A 3 -39.55 11.93 39.40
CA LYS A 3 -39.77 12.12 37.94
C LYS A 3 -38.44 12.36 37.19
N GLN A 4 -37.50 13.08 37.81
CA GLN A 4 -36.16 13.30 37.25
C GLN A 4 -35.35 12.00 37.15
N GLN A 5 -35.44 11.11 38.15
CA GLN A 5 -34.70 9.85 38.14
C GLN A 5 -35.24 8.89 37.07
N ARG A 6 -36.57 8.86 36.85
CA ARG A 6 -37.17 8.07 35.76
C ARG A 6 -36.75 8.58 34.39
N ALA A 7 -36.78 9.91 34.18
CA ALA A 7 -36.34 10.51 32.93
C ALA A 7 -34.87 10.22 32.61
N PHE A 8 -34.00 10.25 33.62
CA PHE A 8 -32.58 9.95 33.48
C PHE A 8 -32.34 8.49 33.06
N VAL A 9 -32.99 7.52 33.71
CA VAL A 9 -32.87 6.10 33.36
C VAL A 9 -33.42 5.81 31.97
N THR A 10 -34.53 6.44 31.59
CA THR A 10 -35.10 6.31 30.23
C THR A 10 -34.18 6.89 29.16
N ALA A 11 -33.55 8.04 29.41
CA ALA A 11 -32.58 8.64 28.49
C ALA A 11 -31.33 7.77 28.34
N MET A 12 -30.82 7.19 29.45
CA MET A 12 -29.63 6.33 29.44
C MET A 12 -29.87 4.99 28.72
N LEU A 13 -31.08 4.42 28.83
CA LEU A 13 -31.49 3.23 28.07
C LEU A 13 -31.69 3.51 26.57
N ALA A 14 -31.97 4.76 26.18
CA ALA A 14 -32.10 5.17 24.79
C ALA A 14 -30.76 5.38 24.08
N GLU A 15 -29.66 5.61 24.82
CA GLU A 15 -28.30 5.72 24.29
C GLU A 15 -27.62 4.37 24.03
N ILE A 16 -28.18 3.27 24.53
CA ILE A 16 -27.67 1.93 24.25
C ILE A 16 -28.07 1.57 22.81
N PRO A 17 -27.11 1.31 21.90
CA PRO A 17 -27.43 0.93 20.53
C PRO A 17 -28.30 -0.33 20.54
N GLN A 18 -29.40 -0.28 19.79
CA GLN A 18 -30.33 -1.40 19.68
C GLN A 18 -29.59 -2.63 19.11
N PRO A 19 -29.95 -3.86 19.53
CA PRO A 19 -29.24 -5.07 19.12
C PRO A 19 -29.18 -5.25 17.59
N GLU A 20 -30.20 -4.76 16.88
CA GLU A 20 -30.25 -4.71 15.41
C GLU A 20 -29.18 -3.78 14.80
N GLN A 21 -28.90 -2.64 15.42
CA GLN A 21 -27.88 -1.69 14.97
C GLN A 21 -26.48 -2.27 15.18
N ILE A 22 -26.27 -2.97 16.30
CA ILE A 22 -25.03 -3.69 16.58
C ILE A 22 -24.80 -4.77 15.53
N ALA A 23 -25.81 -5.61 15.25
CA ALA A 23 -25.73 -6.65 14.23
C ALA A 23 -25.41 -6.07 12.83
N GLN A 24 -26.08 -5.00 12.43
CA GLN A 24 -25.82 -4.30 11.16
C GLN A 24 -24.39 -3.75 11.08
N GLN A 25 -23.88 -3.15 12.16
CA GLN A 25 -22.50 -2.67 12.22
C GLN A 25 -21.48 -3.81 12.10
N HIS A 26 -21.71 -4.95 12.78
CA HIS A 26 -20.87 -6.13 12.65
C HIS A 26 -20.90 -6.71 11.23
N THR A 27 -22.08 -6.83 10.62
CA THR A 27 -22.20 -7.30 9.23
C THR A 27 -21.50 -6.35 8.26
N ALA A 28 -21.69 -5.03 8.41
CA ALA A 28 -21.01 -4.03 7.59
C ALA A 28 -19.49 -4.09 7.76
N ALA A 29 -18.99 -4.26 8.99
CA ALA A 29 -17.56 -4.42 9.26
C ALA A 29 -17.01 -5.71 8.63
N GLN A 30 -17.73 -6.83 8.72
CA GLN A 30 -17.36 -8.10 8.09
C GLN A 30 -17.34 -7.98 6.56
N GLN A 31 -18.33 -7.32 5.96
CA GLN A 31 -18.38 -7.06 4.52
C GLN A 31 -17.19 -6.20 4.08
N ARG A 32 -16.89 -5.11 4.80
CA ARG A 32 -15.71 -4.27 4.53
C ARG A 32 -14.42 -5.08 4.59
N GLN A 33 -14.27 -5.93 5.61
CA GLN A 33 -13.11 -6.80 5.73
C GLN A 33 -13.03 -7.84 4.59
N ALA A 34 -14.17 -8.39 4.16
CA ALA A 34 -14.22 -9.33 3.04
C ALA A 34 -13.80 -8.68 1.73
N VAL A 35 -14.31 -7.46 1.44
CA VAL A 35 -13.94 -6.68 0.26
C VAL A 35 -12.45 -6.34 0.25
N GLU A 36 -11.90 -5.91 1.40
CA GLU A 36 -10.47 -5.60 1.50
C GLU A 36 -9.59 -6.85 1.36
N LYS A 37 -10.01 -7.99 1.92
CA LYS A 37 -9.33 -9.28 1.76
C LYS A 37 -9.32 -9.72 0.29
N GLU A 38 -10.46 -9.63 -0.37
CA GLU A 38 -10.61 -9.96 -1.80
C GLU A 38 -9.72 -9.08 -2.68
N ARG A 39 -9.71 -7.76 -2.43
CA ARG A 39 -8.82 -6.81 -3.12
C ARG A 39 -7.36 -7.18 -2.95
N ARG A 40 -6.92 -7.40 -1.70
CA ARG A 40 -5.53 -7.81 -1.40
C ARG A 40 -5.17 -9.14 -2.05
N TRP A 41 -6.12 -10.07 -2.15
CA TRP A 41 -5.89 -11.36 -2.80
C TRP A 41 -5.68 -11.19 -4.31
N ARG A 42 -6.52 -10.40 -4.99
CA ARG A 42 -6.34 -10.04 -6.42
C ARG A 42 -5.01 -9.33 -6.66
N ASP A 43 -4.66 -8.38 -5.80
CA ASP A 43 -3.38 -7.66 -5.89
C ASP A 43 -2.17 -8.59 -5.68
N ARG A 44 -2.31 -9.69 -4.94
CA ARG A 44 -1.22 -10.68 -4.79
C ARG A 44 -1.08 -11.62 -5.97
N LEU A 45 -2.17 -11.90 -6.67
CA LEU A 45 -2.17 -12.77 -7.86
C LEU A 45 -1.69 -12.04 -9.11
N THR A 46 -1.80 -10.72 -9.14
CA THR A 46 -1.26 -9.90 -10.23
C THR A 46 0.26 -10.08 -10.32
N PRO A 47 0.83 -10.34 -11.51
CA PRO A 47 2.27 -10.47 -11.68
C PRO A 47 3.05 -9.28 -11.10
N LEU A 48 4.25 -9.55 -10.57
CA LEU A 48 5.10 -8.50 -9.98
C LEU A 48 5.42 -7.41 -11.00
N ASP A 49 5.69 -7.80 -12.25
CA ASP A 49 6.07 -6.91 -13.33
C ASP A 49 4.94 -5.91 -13.66
N ASP A 50 3.68 -6.35 -13.63
CA ASP A 50 2.51 -5.49 -13.89
C ASP A 50 2.24 -4.52 -12.74
N ARG A 51 2.41 -4.99 -11.50
CA ARG A 51 2.26 -4.12 -10.32
C ARG A 51 3.35 -3.08 -10.24
N LEU A 52 4.59 -3.49 -10.53
CA LEU A 52 5.71 -2.59 -10.63
C LEU A 52 5.48 -1.56 -11.74
N ARG A 53 4.95 -1.96 -12.90
CA ARG A 53 4.60 -1.02 -13.98
C ARG A 53 3.63 0.06 -13.50
N LYS A 54 2.53 -0.31 -12.84
CA LYS A 54 1.57 0.66 -12.27
C LYS A 54 2.24 1.66 -11.32
N VAL A 55 3.05 1.16 -10.38
CA VAL A 55 3.80 2.02 -9.44
C VAL A 55 4.72 2.97 -10.19
N LEU A 56 5.40 2.50 -11.24
CA LEU A 56 6.29 3.35 -12.03
C LEU A 56 5.50 4.37 -12.87
N ASP A 57 4.33 4.01 -13.40
CA ASP A 57 3.48 4.92 -14.17
C ASP A 57 2.95 6.07 -13.31
N ASP A 58 2.67 5.82 -12.02
CA ASP A 58 2.23 6.83 -11.05
C ASP A 58 3.34 7.82 -10.66
N ILE A 59 4.62 7.50 -10.89
CA ILE A 59 5.74 8.37 -10.53
C ILE A 59 5.94 9.45 -11.62
N PRO A 60 6.03 10.75 -11.26
CA PRO A 60 6.31 11.81 -12.21
C PRO A 60 7.63 11.62 -12.97
N ASP A 61 7.65 11.99 -14.25
CA ASP A 61 8.82 11.80 -15.10
C ASP A 61 10.05 12.60 -14.65
N SER A 62 9.86 13.74 -13.97
CA SER A 62 10.93 14.49 -13.32
C SER A 62 11.68 13.65 -12.28
N ILE A 63 10.94 12.93 -11.44
CA ILE A 63 11.52 12.03 -10.42
C ILE A 63 12.16 10.80 -11.09
N LYS A 64 11.57 10.27 -12.16
CA LYS A 64 12.19 9.18 -12.93
C LYS A 64 13.52 9.61 -13.55
N ALA A 65 13.64 10.87 -13.96
CA ALA A 65 14.85 11.42 -14.56
C ALA A 65 16.00 11.57 -13.55
N GLU A 66 15.70 11.98 -12.31
CA GLU A 66 16.63 12.00 -11.18
C GLU A 66 17.08 10.60 -10.75
N GLY A 67 16.25 9.61 -11.06
CA GLY A 67 16.52 8.21 -10.82
C GLY A 67 15.96 7.72 -9.48
N ILE A 68 15.48 6.48 -9.48
CA ILE A 68 14.66 5.93 -8.40
C ILE A 68 15.46 4.93 -7.56
N ARG A 69 15.35 5.06 -6.25
CA ARG A 69 15.95 4.11 -5.30
C ARG A 69 15.07 2.86 -5.16
N LEU A 70 15.73 1.72 -4.98
CA LEU A 70 15.04 0.44 -4.85
C LEU A 70 14.22 0.29 -3.55
N PRO A 71 14.69 0.70 -2.35
CA PRO A 71 13.93 0.48 -1.12
C PRO A 71 12.54 1.14 -1.12
N PRO A 72 12.36 2.41 -1.53
CA PRO A 72 11.04 3.02 -1.65
C PRO A 72 10.09 2.23 -2.56
N LEU A 73 10.58 1.72 -3.69
CA LEU A 73 9.78 0.90 -4.60
C LEU A 73 9.32 -0.42 -3.96
N VAL A 74 10.20 -1.07 -3.18
CA VAL A 74 9.84 -2.31 -2.48
C VAL A 74 8.72 -2.07 -1.46
N HIS A 75 8.76 -0.95 -0.73
CA HIS A 75 7.75 -0.60 0.27
C HIS A 75 6.38 -0.27 -0.32
N GLN A 76 6.33 0.25 -1.55
CA GLN A 76 5.08 0.52 -2.25
C GLN A 76 4.44 -0.76 -2.84
N LEU A 77 5.17 -1.87 -2.92
CA LEU A 77 4.70 -3.12 -3.49
C LEU A 77 4.23 -4.10 -2.41
N ILE A 78 3.11 -4.78 -2.67
CA ILE A 78 2.61 -5.86 -1.82
C ILE A 78 3.28 -7.18 -2.23
N GLY A 79 3.84 -7.92 -1.28
CA GLY A 79 4.42 -9.24 -1.54
C GLY A 79 3.34 -10.32 -1.75
N ARG A 80 3.66 -11.35 -2.54
CA ARG A 80 2.76 -12.50 -2.79
C ARG A 80 2.60 -13.37 -1.54
N THR A 81 3.72 -13.68 -0.88
CA THR A 81 3.79 -14.52 0.33
C THR A 81 4.21 -13.72 1.57
N ARG A 82 5.07 -12.71 1.40
CA ARG A 82 5.52 -11.77 2.44
C ARG A 82 4.77 -10.45 2.35
N GLN A 83 5.00 -9.55 3.30
CA GLN A 83 4.45 -8.19 3.26
C GLN A 83 4.92 -7.42 2.01
N HIS A 84 6.21 -7.55 1.65
CA HIS A 84 6.82 -6.92 0.47
C HIS A 84 7.59 -7.95 -0.38
N PRO A 85 7.75 -7.72 -1.70
CA PRO A 85 8.62 -8.52 -2.54
C PRO A 85 10.10 -8.37 -2.13
N SER A 86 10.95 -9.34 -2.51
CA SER A 86 12.39 -9.20 -2.24
C SER A 86 13.00 -8.13 -3.15
N ALA A 87 13.99 -7.37 -2.65
CA ALA A 87 14.69 -6.37 -3.45
C ALA A 87 15.33 -6.99 -4.71
N GLY A 88 15.80 -8.24 -4.62
CA GLY A 88 16.33 -8.97 -5.77
C GLY A 88 15.28 -9.24 -6.84
N ASP A 89 14.06 -9.60 -6.46
CA ASP A 89 12.97 -9.84 -7.41
C ASP A 89 12.48 -8.55 -8.05
N VAL A 90 12.38 -7.46 -7.28
CA VAL A 90 12.06 -6.13 -7.84
C VAL A 90 13.15 -5.66 -8.80
N GLY A 91 14.43 -5.87 -8.48
CA GLY A 91 15.53 -5.57 -9.38
C GLY A 91 15.50 -6.40 -10.67
N LYS A 92 15.09 -7.67 -10.61
CA LYS A 92 14.88 -8.51 -11.80
C LYS A 92 13.70 -8.00 -12.64
N ALA A 93 12.59 -7.64 -12.00
CA ALA A 93 11.42 -7.09 -12.67
C ALA A 93 11.74 -5.76 -13.37
N LEU A 94 12.47 -4.85 -12.70
CA LEU A 94 12.96 -3.60 -13.30
C LEU A 94 13.77 -3.85 -14.56
N ARG A 95 14.69 -4.81 -14.55
CA ARG A 95 15.48 -5.19 -15.74
C ARG A 95 14.61 -5.70 -16.88
N ARG A 96 13.58 -6.49 -16.59
CA ARG A 96 12.62 -6.97 -17.61
C ARG A 96 11.81 -5.81 -18.21
N LEU A 97 11.52 -4.78 -17.42
CA LEU A 97 10.87 -3.54 -17.87
C LEU A 97 11.84 -2.58 -18.59
N GLY A 98 13.11 -2.97 -18.80
CA GLY A 98 14.11 -2.16 -19.50
C GLY A 98 14.78 -1.07 -18.66
N TRP A 99 14.50 -1.02 -17.34
CA TRP A 99 15.16 -0.08 -16.44
C TRP A 99 16.62 -0.45 -16.22
N ARG A 100 17.48 0.56 -16.12
CA ARG A 100 18.92 0.39 -15.95
C ARG A 100 19.35 0.80 -14.56
N ARG A 101 20.24 0.02 -13.95
CA ARG A 101 20.83 0.31 -12.64
C ARG A 101 22.17 1.01 -12.84
N LYS A 102 22.32 2.21 -12.28
CA LYS A 102 23.59 2.95 -12.21
C LYS A 102 23.90 3.23 -10.75
N ARG A 103 25.18 3.16 -10.38
CA ARG A 103 25.59 3.53 -9.03
C ARG A 103 25.85 5.03 -9.02
N ASP A 104 25.25 5.72 -8.08
CA ASP A 104 25.54 7.13 -7.87
C ASP A 104 26.84 7.24 -7.08
N TRP A 105 27.89 7.70 -7.74
CA TRP A 105 29.22 7.91 -7.14
C TRP A 105 29.42 9.34 -6.63
N SER A 106 28.43 10.23 -6.84
CA SER A 106 28.54 11.65 -6.49
C SER A 106 28.26 11.92 -5.01
N ASN A 107 27.37 11.12 -4.40
CA ASN A 107 27.02 11.22 -2.99
C ASN A 107 27.79 10.21 -2.12
N GLY A 108 29.00 10.60 -1.72
CA GLY A 108 29.86 9.81 -0.83
C GLY A 108 29.28 9.61 0.57
N ASP A 109 28.56 10.60 1.09
CA ASP A 109 27.98 10.55 2.44
C ASP A 109 26.84 9.53 2.59
N GLU A 110 26.17 9.16 1.48
CA GLU A 110 25.07 8.19 1.48
C GLU A 110 25.49 6.77 1.07
N GLY A 111 26.80 6.51 0.99
CA GLY A 111 27.33 5.17 0.69
C GLY A 111 27.18 4.73 -0.77
N TYR A 112 27.09 5.70 -1.69
CA TYR A 112 26.99 5.48 -3.13
C TYR A 112 25.79 4.58 -3.52
N PRO A 113 24.55 5.06 -3.33
CA PRO A 113 23.37 4.24 -3.53
C PRO A 113 23.22 3.81 -4.99
N ALA A 114 22.62 2.64 -5.19
CA ALA A 114 22.20 2.21 -6.51
C ALA A 114 20.87 2.86 -6.88
N VAL A 115 20.85 3.49 -8.05
CA VAL A 115 19.72 4.23 -8.59
C VAL A 115 19.28 3.60 -9.91
N TRP A 116 17.98 3.62 -10.18
CA TRP A 116 17.38 3.06 -11.37
C TRP A 116 16.83 4.15 -12.29
N TYR A 117 17.15 4.04 -13.57
CA TYR A 117 16.76 4.99 -14.60
C TYR A 117 15.87 4.32 -15.65
N PRO A 118 14.88 5.06 -16.20
CA PRO A 118 13.99 4.52 -17.22
C PRO A 118 14.77 4.24 -18.51
N PRO A 119 14.28 3.34 -19.39
CA PRO A 119 14.99 2.92 -20.60
C PRO A 119 15.38 4.07 -21.54
N ASN A 120 14.59 5.15 -21.53
CA ASN A 120 14.76 6.34 -22.38
C ASN A 120 15.69 7.40 -21.79
N ASN A 121 16.07 7.28 -20.51
CA ASN A 121 16.99 8.22 -19.89
C ASN A 121 18.43 7.77 -20.23
N GLN A 122 18.92 8.25 -21.38
CA GLN A 122 20.32 8.15 -21.76
C GLN A 122 21.08 9.27 -21.05
N ALA A 123 21.48 9.03 -19.80
CA ALA A 123 22.35 9.91 -19.02
C ALA A 123 23.67 9.23 -18.63
#